data_AF-A0A9Q4CAM8-F1
#
_entry.id   AF-A0A9Q4CAM8-F1
#
_cell.length_a   1.000
_cell.length_b   1.000
_cell.length_c   1.000
_cell.angle_alpha   90.00
_cell.angle_beta   90.00
_cell.angle_gamma   90.00
#
_symmetry.space_group_name_H-M   'P 1'
#
loop_
_entity.id
_entity.type
_entity.pdbx_description
1 polymer ?
#
loop_
_entity_poly.entity_id
_entity_poly.type
_entity_poly.pdbx_seq_one_letter_code
_entity_poly.pdbx_strand_id
1 'polypeptide(L)'
;MKRRSLRSTTITPVTALFLAGVLTACAISPEPEADPALFSLSADAHADAAELSGSDPRGAEVRERHAEALDAEIRRLCGVLEDGTVPDSCTVPTATGATVPTGTGSADVLPESAEQIAREAASAPRESVLKLARMHGELAVLTGTTPEPESSTVGDLVGEAEFEPDPADLEAALKALEWQYSAIYGLEVAQSWADTEVAASIGRSVEGHRELATQLRELLSGIPESRLPLPAAGYGMPEDRAPADAGSALATAVRIETDSVLMWQADAATAEQPAWRVWCILAGSTAALRSVPVLAAAGTDPAAEGLFDLG
;
A
#
# COMPACT_ATOMS: atom_id res chain seq x y z
N MET A 1 4.50 -29.15 -99.24
CA MET A 1 5.82 -29.05 -98.56
C MET A 1 5.73 -29.75 -97.20
N LYS A 2 6.69 -30.64 -96.89
CA LYS A 2 7.14 -31.25 -95.59
C LYS A 2 6.07 -31.52 -94.51
N ARG A 3 5.64 -32.77 -94.20
CA ARG A 3 6.27 -33.90 -93.44
C ARG A 3 6.82 -33.60 -92.03
N ARG A 4 6.36 -34.46 -91.08
CA ARG A 4 6.97 -34.95 -89.79
C ARG A 4 6.83 -34.01 -88.58
N SER A 5 6.73 -34.43 -87.31
CA SER A 5 6.65 -35.74 -86.62
C SER A 5 6.54 -35.46 -85.10
N LEU A 6 5.69 -36.24 -84.41
CA LEU A 6 5.67 -36.68 -83.00
C LEU A 6 6.67 -36.07 -81.99
N ARG A 7 6.20 -35.83 -80.74
CA ARG A 7 6.75 -36.47 -79.54
C ARG A 7 5.80 -36.42 -78.33
N SER A 8 5.70 -37.58 -77.69
CA SER A 8 5.04 -37.92 -76.42
C SER A 8 5.87 -37.45 -75.23
N THR A 9 5.23 -37.03 -74.13
CA THR A 9 5.85 -37.02 -72.79
C THR A 9 4.78 -37.28 -71.72
N THR A 10 4.95 -38.40 -71.02
CA THR A 10 4.26 -38.90 -69.82
C THR A 10 4.90 -38.36 -68.52
N ILE A 11 4.28 -38.67 -67.36
CA ILE A 11 4.81 -38.68 -65.96
C ILE A 11 4.45 -37.40 -65.15
N THR A 12 3.87 -37.34 -63.94
CA THR A 12 3.33 -38.25 -62.88
C THR A 12 2.45 -37.39 -61.94
N PRO A 13 1.44 -37.94 -61.23
CA PRO A 13 0.77 -37.23 -60.14
C PRO A 13 1.62 -37.26 -58.84
N VAL A 14 1.78 -36.10 -58.19
CA VAL A 14 2.37 -35.97 -56.86
C VAL A 14 1.26 -36.20 -55.83
N THR A 15 1.34 -37.32 -55.11
CA THR A 15 0.47 -37.66 -53.99
C THR A 15 0.89 -36.84 -52.77
N ALA A 16 0.10 -35.84 -52.38
CA ALA A 16 0.31 -35.09 -51.13
C ALA A 16 -0.18 -35.93 -49.95
N LEU A 17 0.75 -36.43 -49.15
CA LEU A 17 0.49 -37.11 -47.88
C LEU A 17 0.20 -36.03 -46.82
N PHE A 18 -1.08 -35.76 -46.54
CA PHE A 18 -1.47 -34.90 -45.41
C PHE A 18 -1.31 -35.71 -44.11
N LEU A 19 -0.16 -35.52 -43.44
CA LEU A 19 0.03 -35.90 -42.05
C LEU A 19 -0.84 -34.97 -41.19
N ALA A 20 -1.94 -35.49 -40.63
CA ALA A 20 -2.69 -34.83 -39.58
C ALA A 20 -1.85 -34.85 -38.29
N GLY A 21 -1.10 -33.77 -38.05
CA GLY A 21 -0.49 -33.50 -36.75
C GLY A 21 -1.57 -33.14 -35.75
N VAL A 22 -1.91 -34.07 -34.85
CA VAL A 22 -2.75 -33.79 -33.68
C VAL A 22 -1.85 -33.04 -32.70
N LEU A 23 -1.95 -31.70 -32.67
CA LEU A 23 -1.35 -30.88 -31.63
C LEU A 23 -2.15 -31.11 -30.33
N THR A 24 -1.75 -32.08 -29.52
CA THR A 24 -2.15 -32.16 -28.11
C THR A 24 -1.39 -31.07 -27.34
N ALA A 25 -1.89 -29.84 -27.40
CA ALA A 25 -1.43 -28.71 -26.60
C ALA A 25 -2.37 -28.51 -25.41
N CYS A 26 -2.41 -29.48 -24.49
CA CYS A 26 -3.14 -29.37 -23.22
C CYS A 26 -2.26 -29.93 -22.10
N ALA A 27 -1.22 -29.18 -21.76
CA ALA A 27 -0.40 -29.20 -20.54
C ALA A 27 0.69 -28.17 -20.87
N ILE A 28 1.00 -27.11 -20.13
CA ILE A 28 1.12 -26.93 -18.69
C ILE A 28 1.05 -25.40 -18.51
N SER A 29 -0.05 -24.84 -18.01
CA SER A 29 0.12 -23.64 -17.18
C SER A 29 0.42 -24.16 -15.79
N PRO A 30 1.42 -23.60 -15.07
CA PRO A 30 1.58 -23.92 -13.67
C PRO A 30 0.24 -23.68 -12.95
N GLU A 31 -0.10 -24.53 -12.00
CA GLU A 31 -1.25 -24.28 -11.13
C GLU A 31 -1.09 -22.90 -10.48
N PRO A 32 -2.16 -22.12 -10.30
CA PRO A 32 -2.05 -20.84 -9.60
C PRO A 32 -1.44 -21.07 -8.22
N GLU A 33 -0.38 -20.34 -7.89
CA GLU A 33 0.26 -20.38 -6.57
C GLU A 33 -0.08 -19.11 -5.80
N ALA A 34 -0.23 -19.22 -4.49
CA ALA A 34 -0.41 -18.06 -3.63
C ALA A 34 0.85 -17.18 -3.70
N ASP A 35 0.63 -15.87 -3.71
CA ASP A 35 1.74 -14.94 -3.56
C ASP A 35 2.42 -15.17 -2.19
N PRO A 36 3.75 -15.40 -2.15
CA PRO A 36 4.44 -15.80 -0.94
C PRO A 36 4.39 -14.72 0.16
N ALA A 37 4.41 -13.43 -0.22
CA ALA A 37 4.34 -12.33 0.73
C ALA A 37 2.97 -12.32 1.41
N LEU A 38 1.88 -12.39 0.64
CA LEU A 38 0.53 -12.44 1.19
C LEU A 38 0.26 -13.69 2.02
N PHE A 39 0.78 -14.85 1.57
CA PHE A 39 0.65 -16.11 2.31
C PHE A 39 1.35 -16.06 3.67
N SER A 40 2.58 -15.51 3.73
CA SER A 40 3.28 -15.30 5.00
C SER A 40 2.49 -14.37 5.91
N LEU A 41 2.07 -13.21 5.40
CA LEU A 41 1.33 -12.22 6.18
C LEU A 41 0.00 -12.75 6.73
N SER A 42 -0.70 -13.61 5.97
CA SER A 42 -1.92 -14.29 6.44
C SER A 42 -1.59 -15.24 7.60
N ALA A 43 -0.59 -16.09 7.43
CA ALA A 43 -0.18 -17.05 8.46
C ALA A 43 0.26 -16.33 9.75
N ASP A 44 1.02 -15.25 9.62
CA ASP A 44 1.44 -14.40 10.73
C ASP A 44 0.23 -13.77 11.42
N ALA A 45 -0.74 -13.23 10.66
CA ALA A 45 -1.95 -12.63 11.22
C ALA A 45 -2.80 -13.62 12.04
N HIS A 46 -2.94 -14.86 11.57
CA HIS A 46 -3.61 -15.93 12.33
C HIS A 46 -2.85 -16.27 13.62
N ALA A 47 -1.51 -16.35 13.56
CA ALA A 47 -0.68 -16.64 14.72
C ALA A 47 -0.74 -15.50 15.77
N ASP A 48 -0.63 -14.26 15.32
CA ASP A 48 -0.72 -13.05 16.16
C ASP A 48 -2.08 -12.98 16.87
N ALA A 49 -3.18 -13.23 16.14
CA ALA A 49 -4.52 -13.22 16.72
C ALA A 49 -4.67 -14.26 17.85
N ALA A 50 -4.12 -15.47 17.64
CA ALA A 50 -4.13 -16.52 18.65
C ALA A 50 -3.29 -16.15 19.88
N GLU A 51 -2.09 -15.58 19.67
CA GLU A 51 -1.20 -15.16 20.76
C GLU A 51 -1.80 -14.03 21.59
N LEU A 52 -2.39 -13.03 20.94
CA LEU A 52 -2.95 -11.84 21.60
C LEU A 52 -4.29 -12.12 22.30
N SER A 53 -4.98 -13.21 21.96
CA SER A 53 -6.35 -13.52 22.43
C SER A 53 -6.53 -13.44 23.96
N GLY A 54 -5.49 -13.75 24.74
CA GLY A 54 -5.52 -13.73 26.21
C GLY A 54 -5.03 -12.43 26.86
N SER A 55 -4.22 -11.63 26.16
CA SER A 55 -3.49 -10.48 26.73
C SER A 55 -3.88 -9.14 26.12
N ASP A 56 -4.23 -9.11 24.83
CA ASP A 56 -4.73 -7.95 24.10
C ASP A 56 -5.87 -8.37 23.16
N PRO A 57 -7.12 -8.44 23.67
CA PRO A 57 -8.27 -8.81 22.85
C PRO A 57 -8.54 -7.86 21.68
N ARG A 58 -8.17 -6.58 21.79
CA ARG A 58 -8.36 -5.61 20.71
C ARG A 58 -7.35 -5.87 19.60
N GLY A 59 -6.09 -6.09 19.95
CA GLY A 59 -5.06 -6.52 19.00
C GLY A 59 -5.43 -7.84 18.31
N ALA A 60 -5.90 -8.82 19.08
CA ALA A 60 -6.36 -10.09 18.53
C ALA A 60 -7.47 -9.92 17.48
N GLU A 61 -8.48 -9.09 17.78
CA GLU A 61 -9.59 -8.81 16.86
C GLU A 61 -9.11 -8.13 15.56
N VAL A 62 -8.18 -7.18 15.66
CA VAL A 62 -7.59 -6.50 14.49
C VAL A 62 -6.80 -7.49 13.64
N ARG A 63 -5.97 -8.34 14.25
CA ARG A 63 -5.17 -9.34 13.52
C ARG A 63 -6.03 -10.42 12.88
N GLU A 64 -7.12 -10.85 13.51
CA GLU A 64 -8.10 -11.76 12.89
C GLU A 64 -8.72 -11.13 11.63
N ARG A 65 -9.15 -9.86 11.70
CA ARG A 65 -9.66 -9.14 10.50
C ARG A 65 -8.61 -9.04 9.40
N HIS A 66 -7.35 -8.79 9.75
CA HIS A 66 -6.27 -8.76 8.76
C HIS A 66 -6.09 -10.14 8.10
N ALA A 67 -6.14 -11.22 8.89
CA ALA A 67 -6.01 -12.58 8.41
C ALA A 67 -7.15 -12.92 7.43
N GLU A 68 -8.40 -12.65 7.79
CA GLU A 68 -9.56 -12.87 6.92
C GLU A 68 -9.46 -12.09 5.60
N ALA A 69 -9.00 -10.83 5.66
CA ALA A 69 -8.85 -9.98 4.49
C ALA A 69 -7.70 -10.44 3.57
N LEU A 70 -6.59 -10.94 4.13
CA LEU A 70 -5.48 -11.52 3.37
C LEU A 70 -5.89 -12.85 2.75
N ASP A 71 -6.63 -13.70 3.48
CA ASP A 71 -7.16 -14.96 2.97
C ASP A 71 -8.12 -14.76 1.79
N ALA A 72 -8.95 -13.72 1.86
CA ALA A 72 -9.81 -13.31 0.77
C ALA A 72 -9.00 -12.83 -0.44
N GLU A 73 -7.94 -12.06 -0.20
CA GLU A 73 -7.08 -11.54 -1.25
C GLU A 73 -6.26 -12.62 -1.95
N ILE A 74 -5.68 -13.57 -1.21
CA ILE A 74 -4.99 -14.75 -1.76
C ILE A 74 -5.94 -15.52 -2.68
N ARG A 75 -7.17 -15.79 -2.23
CA ARG A 75 -8.18 -16.48 -3.06
C ARG A 75 -8.57 -15.65 -4.29
N ARG A 76 -8.69 -14.34 -4.16
CA ARG A 76 -9.01 -13.44 -5.29
C ARG A 76 -7.93 -13.51 -6.37
N LEU A 77 -6.65 -13.49 -5.97
CA LEU A 77 -5.50 -13.54 -6.87
C LEU A 77 -5.34 -14.91 -7.53
N CYS A 78 -5.51 -15.99 -6.78
CA CYS A 78 -5.42 -17.34 -7.33
C CYS A 78 -6.58 -17.70 -8.26
N GLY A 79 -7.73 -17.05 -8.07
CA GLY A 79 -8.95 -17.36 -8.81
C GLY A 79 -9.54 -18.71 -8.41
N VAL A 80 -10.35 -19.26 -9.31
CA VAL A 80 -11.01 -20.57 -9.13
C VAL A 80 -10.67 -21.50 -10.30
N LEU A 81 -10.61 -22.79 -10.01
CA LEU A 81 -10.51 -23.88 -10.98
C LEU A 81 -11.82 -24.02 -11.77
N GLU A 82 -11.81 -24.83 -12.83
CA GLU A 82 -12.97 -25.04 -13.71
C GLU A 82 -14.20 -25.62 -12.99
N ASP A 83 -13.98 -26.33 -11.88
CA ASP A 83 -15.03 -26.90 -11.02
C ASP A 83 -15.54 -25.91 -9.95
N GLY A 84 -14.98 -24.69 -9.92
CA GLY A 84 -15.34 -23.64 -8.99
C GLY A 84 -14.62 -23.69 -7.63
N THR A 85 -13.66 -24.61 -7.44
CA THR A 85 -12.86 -24.66 -6.19
C THR A 85 -11.62 -23.77 -6.28
N VAL A 86 -11.04 -23.41 -5.13
CA VAL A 86 -9.75 -22.72 -5.06
C VAL A 86 -8.63 -23.78 -5.20
N PRO A 87 -7.50 -23.48 -5.88
CA PRO A 87 -6.34 -24.37 -5.91
C PRO A 87 -5.82 -24.72 -4.51
N ASP A 88 -5.36 -25.96 -4.31
CA ASP A 88 -4.83 -26.43 -3.01
C ASP A 88 -3.61 -25.60 -2.54
N SER A 89 -2.75 -25.19 -3.47
CA SER A 89 -1.62 -24.26 -3.27
C SER A 89 -2.04 -22.88 -2.73
N CYS A 90 -3.30 -22.51 -2.89
CA CYS A 90 -3.89 -21.27 -2.42
C CYS A 90 -4.87 -21.48 -1.25
N THR A 91 -4.93 -22.71 -0.74
CA THR A 91 -5.67 -23.01 0.48
C THR A 91 -4.83 -22.54 1.66
N VAL A 92 -5.30 -21.45 2.27
CA VAL A 92 -4.67 -20.84 3.44
C VAL A 92 -4.69 -21.80 4.64
N PRO A 93 -3.61 -21.89 5.42
CA PRO A 93 -3.56 -22.77 6.57
C PRO A 93 -4.61 -22.34 7.60
N THR A 94 -5.50 -23.24 7.99
CA THR A 94 -6.31 -23.02 9.19
C THR A 94 -5.37 -23.08 10.39
N ALA A 95 -5.45 -22.11 11.31
CA ALA A 95 -4.58 -21.91 12.49
C ALA A 95 -4.34 -23.13 13.41
N THR A 96 -4.93 -24.28 13.12
CA THR A 96 -4.60 -25.59 13.69
C THR A 96 -3.19 -26.06 13.30
N GLY A 97 -2.16 -25.44 13.87
CA GLY A 97 -0.80 -25.95 13.82
C GLY A 97 0.32 -24.92 13.68
N ALA A 98 0.03 -23.62 13.65
CA ALA A 98 1.08 -22.60 13.68
C ALA A 98 1.89 -22.74 14.97
N THR A 99 3.16 -23.09 14.85
CA THR A 99 4.12 -22.95 15.94
C THR A 99 4.28 -21.47 16.21
N VAL A 100 3.65 -20.99 17.29
CA VAL A 100 3.91 -19.66 17.85
C VAL A 100 5.43 -19.54 18.01
N PRO A 101 6.09 -18.56 17.37
CA PRO A 101 7.49 -18.27 17.63
C PRO A 101 7.65 -17.98 19.13
N THR A 102 8.20 -18.94 19.87
CA THR A 102 8.47 -18.74 21.30
C THR A 102 9.65 -17.79 21.42
N GLY A 103 9.41 -16.50 21.64
CA GLY A 103 10.50 -15.55 21.84
C GLY A 103 10.11 -14.10 22.12
N THR A 104 8.98 -13.65 21.59
CA THR A 104 8.55 -12.24 21.69
C THR A 104 7.49 -12.09 22.76
N GLY A 105 7.53 -10.99 23.51
CA GLY A 105 6.48 -10.70 24.47
C GLY A 105 5.22 -10.29 23.71
N SER A 106 4.03 -10.51 24.28
CA SER A 106 2.77 -10.09 23.62
C SER A 106 2.69 -8.58 23.34
N ALA A 107 3.58 -7.77 23.94
CA ALA A 107 3.70 -6.34 23.68
C ALA A 107 4.44 -6.02 22.36
N ASP A 108 5.27 -6.94 21.87
CA ASP A 108 6.11 -6.75 20.69
C ASP A 108 5.44 -7.29 19.40
N VAL A 109 4.42 -8.14 19.55
CA VAL A 109 3.69 -8.77 18.43
C VAL A 109 3.21 -7.73 17.41
N LEU A 110 2.42 -6.73 17.82
CA LEU A 110 1.84 -5.76 16.87
C LEU A 110 2.90 -4.86 16.19
N PRO A 111 3.91 -4.32 16.89
CA PRO A 111 5.04 -3.65 16.24
C PRO A 111 5.79 -4.53 15.23
N GLU A 112 6.05 -5.79 15.56
CA GLU A 112 6.72 -6.74 14.66
C GLU A 112 5.85 -7.06 13.44
N SER A 113 4.54 -7.25 13.61
CA SER A 113 3.60 -7.43 12.51
C SER A 113 3.60 -6.22 11.57
N ALA A 114 3.67 -4.99 12.11
CA ALA A 114 3.72 -3.78 11.31
C ALA A 114 5.01 -3.73 10.47
N GLU A 115 6.16 -4.00 11.07
CA GLU A 115 7.44 -4.09 10.35
C GLU A 115 7.38 -5.14 9.24
N GLN A 116 6.85 -6.32 9.53
CA GLN A 116 6.71 -7.41 8.56
C GLN A 116 5.80 -7.02 7.40
N ILE A 117 4.67 -6.34 7.65
CA ILE A 117 3.80 -5.82 6.59
C ILE A 117 4.54 -4.82 5.69
N ALA A 118 5.30 -3.88 6.27
CA ALA A 118 6.07 -2.92 5.49
C ALA A 118 7.13 -3.61 4.63
N ARG A 119 7.83 -4.61 5.18
CA ARG A 119 8.84 -5.40 4.49
C ARG A 119 8.26 -6.19 3.32
N GLU A 120 7.19 -6.93 3.55
CA GLU A 120 6.55 -7.77 2.54
C GLU A 120 5.82 -6.95 1.47
N ALA A 121 5.35 -5.75 1.79
CA ALA A 121 4.72 -4.86 0.80
C ALA A 121 5.67 -4.50 -0.36
N ALA A 122 6.99 -4.50 -0.14
CA ALA A 122 8.01 -4.24 -1.15
C ALA A 122 7.91 -5.19 -2.36
N SER A 123 7.57 -6.46 -2.12
CA SER A 123 7.46 -7.52 -3.14
C SER A 123 6.02 -7.91 -3.46
N ALA A 124 5.05 -7.50 -2.64
CA ALA A 124 3.65 -7.86 -2.79
C ALA A 124 3.05 -7.45 -4.15
N PRO A 125 1.99 -8.15 -4.62
CA PRO A 125 1.24 -7.78 -5.81
C PRO A 125 0.66 -6.37 -5.65
N ARG A 126 0.83 -5.53 -6.68
CA ARG A 126 0.46 -4.11 -6.65
C ARG A 126 -1.00 -3.87 -6.23
N GLU A 127 -1.89 -4.73 -6.71
CA GLU A 127 -3.32 -4.69 -6.40
C GLU A 127 -3.67 -4.97 -4.93
N SER A 128 -2.75 -5.57 -4.16
CA SER A 128 -2.90 -5.86 -2.74
C SER A 128 -2.26 -4.80 -1.83
N VAL A 129 -1.38 -3.94 -2.38
CA VAL A 129 -0.59 -2.98 -1.60
C VAL A 129 -1.47 -1.97 -0.84
N LEU A 130 -2.59 -1.54 -1.42
CA LEU A 130 -3.52 -0.65 -0.71
C LEU A 130 -4.03 -1.28 0.59
N LYS A 131 -4.32 -2.59 0.56
CA LYS A 131 -4.79 -3.35 1.72
C LYS A 131 -3.69 -3.45 2.78
N LEU A 132 -2.45 -3.70 2.36
CA LEU A 132 -1.28 -3.73 3.24
C LEU A 132 -1.00 -2.35 3.87
N ALA A 133 -1.08 -1.26 3.10
CA ALA A 133 -0.90 0.10 3.60
C ALA A 133 -1.95 0.46 4.69
N ARG A 134 -3.20 0.02 4.51
CA ARG A 134 -4.28 0.19 5.49
C ARG A 134 -4.04 -0.61 6.76
N MET A 135 -3.67 -1.89 6.63
CA MET A 135 -3.32 -2.74 7.77
C MET A 135 -2.17 -2.15 8.58
N HIS A 136 -1.11 -1.67 7.91
CA HIS A 136 0.02 -1.03 8.59
C HIS A 136 -0.40 0.24 9.34
N GLY A 137 -1.24 1.09 8.72
CA GLY A 137 -1.78 2.28 9.37
C GLY A 137 -2.66 1.96 10.59
N GLU A 138 -3.46 0.89 10.53
CA GLU A 138 -4.29 0.44 11.65
C GLU A 138 -3.43 -0.02 12.83
N LEU A 139 -2.35 -0.78 12.56
CA LEU A 139 -1.39 -1.19 13.59
C LEU A 139 -0.63 0.00 14.19
N ALA A 140 -0.25 0.98 13.38
CA ALA A 140 0.40 2.20 13.87
C ALA A 140 -0.50 2.99 14.84
N VAL A 141 -1.79 3.12 14.52
CA VAL A 141 -2.76 3.77 15.42
C VAL A 141 -2.99 2.94 16.68
N LEU A 142 -3.10 1.63 16.56
CA LEU A 142 -3.35 0.73 17.69
C LEU A 142 -2.18 0.72 18.69
N THR A 143 -0.95 0.71 18.18
CA THR A 143 0.27 0.70 18.99
C THR A 143 0.68 2.10 19.44
N GLY A 144 0.19 3.15 18.77
CA GLY A 144 0.57 4.53 19.01
C GLY A 144 1.99 4.87 18.53
N THR A 145 2.58 4.03 17.69
CA THR A 145 3.95 4.19 17.19
C THR A 145 4.06 3.74 15.73
N THR A 146 4.98 4.35 15.00
CA THR A 146 5.39 3.92 13.66
C THR A 146 6.84 4.35 13.46
N PRO A 147 7.66 3.57 12.74
CA PRO A 147 8.93 4.07 12.25
C PRO A 147 8.70 5.30 11.36
N GLU A 148 9.63 6.26 11.44
CA GLU A 148 9.64 7.39 10.51
C GLU A 148 10.05 6.92 9.10
N PRO A 149 9.52 7.54 8.03
CA PRO A 149 9.90 7.22 6.66
C PRO A 149 11.27 7.83 6.31
N GLU A 150 12.32 7.48 7.05
CA GLU A 150 13.70 7.85 6.74
C GLU A 150 14.30 6.90 5.70
N SER A 151 15.26 7.39 4.91
CA SER A 151 15.94 6.58 3.88
C SER A 151 16.69 5.37 4.48
N SER A 152 17.21 5.50 5.72
CA SER A 152 17.83 4.42 6.50
C SER A 152 16.82 3.32 6.81
N THR A 153 15.67 3.68 7.38
CA THR A 153 14.59 2.76 7.73
C THR A 153 14.07 2.02 6.50
N VAL A 154 13.83 2.75 5.41
CA VAL A 154 13.42 2.12 4.14
C VAL A 154 14.49 1.16 3.65
N GLY A 155 15.77 1.57 3.68
CA GLY A 155 16.88 0.72 3.26
C GLY A 155 17.03 -0.57 4.07
N ASP A 156 16.78 -0.53 5.38
CA ASP A 156 16.77 -1.72 6.24
C ASP A 156 15.59 -2.67 5.93
N LEU A 157 14.47 -2.13 5.46
CA LEU A 157 13.29 -2.92 5.08
C LEU A 157 13.44 -3.57 3.70
N VAL A 158 13.87 -2.81 2.70
CA VAL A 158 13.91 -3.28 1.30
C VAL A 158 15.28 -3.80 0.86
N GLY A 159 16.33 -3.57 1.63
CA GLY A 159 17.70 -3.97 1.30
C GLY A 159 18.36 -3.12 0.21
N GLU A 160 17.81 -1.95 -0.10
CA GLU A 160 18.33 -1.00 -1.10
C GLU A 160 18.81 0.28 -0.40
N ALA A 161 20.04 0.71 -0.68
CA ALA A 161 20.67 1.80 0.06
C ALA A 161 20.32 3.20 -0.48
N GLU A 162 19.86 3.33 -1.73
CA GLU A 162 19.65 4.62 -2.38
C GLU A 162 18.31 4.64 -3.14
N PHE A 163 17.58 5.74 -2.99
CA PHE A 163 16.37 6.00 -3.74
C PHE A 163 16.71 6.52 -5.14
N GLU A 164 16.52 5.69 -6.16
CA GLU A 164 16.69 6.07 -7.57
C GLU A 164 15.32 6.00 -8.27
N PRO A 165 14.44 7.01 -8.12
CA PRO A 165 13.04 6.90 -8.53
C PRO A 165 12.88 6.78 -10.04
N ASP A 166 11.91 5.98 -10.46
CA ASP A 166 11.47 5.97 -11.84
C ASP A 166 10.67 7.26 -12.12
N PRO A 167 10.41 7.60 -13.40
CA PRO A 167 9.74 8.85 -13.73
C PRO A 167 8.37 9.05 -13.07
N ALA A 168 7.58 7.97 -12.88
CA ALA A 168 6.26 8.06 -12.27
C ALA A 168 6.35 8.27 -10.75
N ASP A 169 7.20 7.50 -10.07
CA ASP A 169 7.43 7.64 -8.63
C ASP A 169 8.07 9.00 -8.30
N LEU A 170 8.98 9.51 -9.14
CA LEU A 170 9.52 10.86 -8.99
C LEU A 170 8.42 11.92 -9.12
N GLU A 171 7.52 11.79 -10.10
CA GLU A 171 6.41 12.74 -10.25
C GLU A 171 5.45 12.68 -9.04
N ALA A 172 5.17 11.49 -8.52
CA ALA A 172 4.37 11.31 -7.31
C ALA A 172 5.04 11.97 -6.10
N ALA A 173 6.34 11.71 -5.85
CA ALA A 173 7.08 12.32 -4.73
C ALA A 173 7.12 13.85 -4.81
N LEU A 174 7.29 14.42 -6.00
CA LEU A 174 7.26 15.89 -6.19
C LEU A 174 5.86 16.46 -5.91
N LYS A 175 4.79 15.80 -6.38
CA LYS A 175 3.41 16.21 -6.07
C LYS A 175 3.11 16.10 -4.59
N ALA A 176 3.58 15.04 -3.94
CA ALA A 176 3.40 14.84 -2.51
C ALA A 176 4.09 15.94 -1.70
N LEU A 177 5.30 16.36 -2.11
CA LEU A 177 6.01 17.50 -1.49
C LEU A 177 5.25 18.82 -1.66
N GLU A 178 4.71 19.09 -2.86
CA GLU A 178 3.85 20.26 -3.08
C GLU A 178 2.58 20.21 -2.22
N TRP A 179 1.98 19.03 -2.09
CA TRP A 179 0.82 18.80 -1.25
C TRP A 179 1.14 19.05 0.23
N GLN A 180 2.31 18.62 0.74
CA GLN A 180 2.73 18.92 2.11
C GLN A 180 2.73 20.42 2.40
N TYR A 181 3.28 21.24 1.49
CA TYR A 181 3.30 22.69 1.68
C TYR A 181 1.89 23.30 1.67
N SER A 182 1.00 22.79 0.80
CA SER A 182 -0.41 23.20 0.78
C SER A 182 -1.14 22.82 2.08
N ALA A 183 -0.89 21.61 2.60
CA ALA A 183 -1.45 21.12 3.85
C ALA A 183 -0.98 21.97 5.05
N ILE A 184 0.32 22.28 5.13
CA ILE A 184 0.89 23.18 6.14
C ILE A 184 0.17 24.53 6.12
N TYR A 185 0.05 25.16 4.96
CA TYR A 185 -0.65 26.43 4.83
C TYR A 185 -2.12 26.33 5.28
N GLY A 186 -2.82 25.29 4.83
CA GLY A 186 -4.22 25.10 5.17
C GLY A 186 -4.45 24.89 6.68
N LEU A 187 -3.56 24.14 7.32
CA LEU A 187 -3.58 23.91 8.76
C LEU A 187 -3.21 25.16 9.55
N GLU A 188 -2.22 25.95 9.11
CA GLU A 188 -1.89 27.23 9.76
C GLU A 188 -3.05 28.23 9.68
N VAL A 189 -3.74 28.28 8.54
CA VAL A 189 -4.98 29.07 8.41
C VAL A 189 -6.04 28.56 9.37
N ALA A 190 -6.32 27.24 9.40
CA ALA A 190 -7.28 26.66 10.34
C ALA A 190 -6.92 26.93 11.81
N GLN A 191 -5.65 26.83 12.18
CA GLN A 191 -5.15 27.07 13.53
C GLN A 191 -5.52 28.48 14.03
N SER A 192 -5.50 29.48 13.16
CA SER A 192 -5.83 30.87 13.52
C SER A 192 -7.29 31.10 13.91
N TRP A 193 -8.19 30.19 13.52
CA TRP A 193 -9.63 30.23 13.82
C TRP A 193 -10.05 29.24 14.93
N ALA A 194 -9.14 28.38 15.38
CA ALA A 194 -9.43 27.32 16.33
C ALA A 194 -9.40 27.80 17.80
N ASP A 195 -10.20 27.16 18.65
CA ASP A 195 -10.08 27.30 20.10
C ASP A 195 -8.77 26.68 20.63
N THR A 196 -8.33 27.08 21.82
CA THR A 196 -6.97 26.78 22.34
C THR A 196 -6.57 25.31 22.27
N GLU A 197 -7.45 24.39 22.64
CA GLU A 197 -7.16 22.94 22.62
C GLU A 197 -7.00 22.41 21.19
N VAL A 198 -7.94 22.76 20.29
CA VAL A 198 -7.91 22.39 18.87
C VAL A 198 -6.70 23.03 18.19
N ALA A 199 -6.39 24.30 18.47
CA ALA A 199 -5.24 25.01 17.93
C ALA A 199 -3.91 24.32 18.31
N ALA A 200 -3.81 23.75 19.52
CA ALA A 200 -2.65 22.96 19.93
C ALA A 200 -2.55 21.64 19.16
N SER A 201 -3.68 20.99 18.86
CA SER A 201 -3.71 19.78 18.03
C SER A 201 -3.30 20.07 16.59
N ILE A 202 -3.89 21.10 15.98
CA ILE A 202 -3.52 21.55 14.63
C ILE A 202 -2.05 21.96 14.58
N GLY A 203 -1.51 22.59 15.63
CA GLY A 203 -0.09 22.94 15.70
C GLY A 203 0.83 21.71 15.63
N ARG A 204 0.46 20.59 16.26
CA ARG A 204 1.20 19.33 16.14
C ARG A 204 1.10 18.74 14.73
N SER A 205 -0.09 18.82 14.13
CA SER A 205 -0.29 18.45 12.73
C SER A 205 0.63 19.22 11.79
N VAL A 206 0.68 20.55 11.93
CA VAL A 206 1.58 21.42 11.15
C VAL A 206 3.04 20.96 11.28
N GLU A 207 3.50 20.66 12.49
CA GLU A 207 4.89 20.23 12.68
C GLU A 207 5.16 18.86 12.04
N GLY A 208 4.25 17.90 12.18
CA GLY A 208 4.39 16.60 11.53
C GLY A 208 4.42 16.69 10.00
N HIS A 209 3.67 17.62 9.39
CA HIS A 209 3.77 17.86 7.94
C HIS A 209 5.10 18.52 7.54
N ARG A 210 5.70 19.38 8.38
CA ARG A 210 7.02 19.99 8.11
C ARG A 210 8.15 18.96 8.22
N GLU A 211 8.07 18.08 9.19
CA GLU A 211 8.99 16.96 9.35
C GLU A 211 8.92 16.03 8.14
N LEU A 212 7.71 15.63 7.73
CA LEU A 212 7.54 14.79 6.54
C LEU A 212 7.99 15.49 5.24
N ALA A 213 7.77 16.80 5.11
CA ALA A 213 8.32 17.58 3.99
C ALA A 213 9.86 17.62 4.01
N THR A 214 10.47 17.64 5.19
CA THR A 214 11.93 17.58 5.34
C THR A 214 12.46 16.23 4.90
N GLN A 215 11.84 15.14 5.36
CA GLN A 215 12.19 13.76 4.98
C GLN A 215 12.02 13.52 3.47
N LEU A 216 10.95 14.05 2.85
CA LEU A 216 10.78 14.03 1.39
C LEU A 216 11.90 14.78 0.66
N ARG A 217 12.34 15.93 1.17
CA ARG A 217 13.45 16.68 0.57
C ARG A 217 14.77 15.92 0.69
N GLU A 218 14.99 15.23 1.80
CA GLU A 218 16.16 14.38 1.99
C GLU A 218 16.15 13.18 1.03
N LEU A 219 14.99 12.51 0.90
CA LEU A 219 14.76 11.46 -0.10
C LEU A 219 15.06 11.94 -1.53
N LEU A 220 14.68 13.19 -1.84
CA LEU A 220 14.87 13.82 -3.15
C LEU A 220 16.21 14.58 -3.29
N SER A 221 17.16 14.40 -2.37
CA SER A 221 18.43 15.15 -2.36
C SER A 221 19.29 14.99 -3.63
N GLY A 222 19.13 13.89 -4.36
CA GLY A 222 19.80 13.66 -5.66
C GLY A 222 19.17 14.43 -6.83
N ILE A 223 18.01 15.04 -6.64
CA ILE A 223 17.26 15.78 -7.66
C ILE A 223 17.71 17.25 -7.67
N PRO A 224 17.91 17.87 -8.85
CA PRO A 224 18.28 19.29 -8.92
C PRO A 224 17.26 20.18 -8.22
N GLU A 225 17.71 21.12 -7.38
CA GLU A 225 16.86 22.08 -6.65
C GLU A 225 15.90 22.85 -7.56
N SER A 226 16.27 23.12 -8.82
CA SER A 226 15.38 23.78 -9.79
C SER A 226 14.15 22.97 -10.19
N ARG A 227 14.13 21.66 -9.89
CA ARG A 227 12.99 20.77 -10.10
C ARG A 227 12.17 20.54 -8.83
N LEU A 228 12.70 20.90 -7.66
CA LEU A 228 12.00 20.71 -6.40
C LEU A 228 10.93 21.81 -6.20
N PRO A 229 9.70 21.46 -5.85
CA PRO A 229 8.69 22.43 -5.44
C PRO A 229 9.20 23.29 -4.27
N LEU A 230 8.90 24.58 -4.33
CA LEU A 230 9.08 25.52 -3.23
C LEU A 230 7.71 25.90 -2.68
N PRO A 231 7.61 26.19 -1.37
CA PRO A 231 6.37 26.67 -0.80
C PRO A 231 5.94 27.99 -1.46
N ALA A 232 4.69 28.06 -1.90
CA ALA A 232 4.10 29.28 -2.45
C ALA A 232 3.80 30.29 -1.33
N ALA A 233 3.65 31.57 -1.69
CA ALA A 233 3.23 32.61 -0.75
C ALA A 233 1.81 32.41 -0.20
N GLY A 234 0.99 31.60 -0.87
CA GLY A 234 -0.34 31.21 -0.44
C GLY A 234 -0.92 30.13 -1.34
N TYR A 235 -1.89 29.38 -0.81
CA TYR A 235 -2.58 28.30 -1.51
C TYR A 235 -4.07 28.60 -1.60
N GLY A 236 -4.69 28.17 -2.70
CA GLY A 236 -6.12 28.36 -2.91
C GLY A 236 -6.94 27.50 -1.95
N MET A 237 -7.85 28.13 -1.21
CA MET A 237 -8.82 27.45 -0.36
C MET A 237 -10.23 27.79 -0.86
N PRO A 238 -11.04 26.80 -1.26
CA PRO A 238 -12.43 27.04 -1.65
C PRO A 238 -13.18 27.78 -0.55
N GLU A 239 -14.01 28.78 -0.89
CA GLU A 239 -14.73 29.61 0.09
C GLU A 239 -15.62 28.78 1.02
N ASP A 240 -16.23 27.71 0.50
CA ASP A 240 -17.07 26.76 1.25
C ASP A 240 -16.26 25.86 2.21
N ARG A 241 -14.93 25.89 2.11
CA ARG A 241 -13.99 25.11 2.94
C ARG A 241 -13.05 25.99 3.75
N ALA A 242 -13.15 27.31 3.63
CA ALA A 242 -12.33 28.24 4.39
C ALA A 242 -12.85 28.33 5.84
N PRO A 243 -11.97 28.24 6.84
CA PRO A 243 -12.38 28.36 8.24
C PRO A 243 -12.86 29.79 8.53
N ALA A 244 -13.97 29.88 9.26
CA ALA A 244 -14.60 31.14 9.69
C ALA A 244 -14.98 31.13 11.19
N ASP A 245 -14.81 29.99 11.86
CA ASP A 245 -15.05 29.75 13.27
C ASP A 245 -14.29 28.49 13.75
N ALA A 246 -14.36 28.18 15.04
CA ALA A 246 -13.66 27.02 15.60
C ALA A 246 -14.14 25.68 15.03
N GLY A 247 -15.42 25.55 14.69
CA GLY A 247 -15.98 24.32 14.12
C GLY A 247 -15.47 24.05 12.71
N SER A 248 -15.47 25.07 11.85
CA SER A 248 -14.94 25.00 10.49
C SER A 248 -13.41 24.87 10.46
N ALA A 249 -12.69 25.39 11.46
CA ALA A 249 -11.27 25.13 11.66
C ALA A 249 -10.99 23.64 11.92
N LEU A 250 -11.73 23.03 12.87
CA LEU A 250 -11.61 21.60 13.17
C LEU A 250 -11.96 20.74 11.94
N ALA A 251 -13.05 21.06 11.24
CA ALA A 251 -13.43 20.36 10.02
C ALA A 251 -12.36 20.47 8.91
N THR A 252 -11.68 21.61 8.81
CA THR A 252 -10.56 21.78 7.88
C THR A 252 -9.38 20.89 8.24
N ALA A 253 -9.02 20.83 9.52
CA ALA A 253 -7.93 19.98 10.00
C ALA A 253 -8.22 18.49 9.80
N VAL A 254 -9.43 18.03 10.16
CA VAL A 254 -9.88 16.65 9.92
C VAL A 254 -9.76 16.30 8.45
N ARG A 255 -10.26 17.16 7.56
CA ARG A 255 -10.19 16.92 6.12
C ARG A 255 -8.75 16.80 5.62
N ILE A 256 -7.86 17.72 6.00
CA ILE A 256 -6.46 17.68 5.56
C ILE A 256 -5.75 16.42 6.06
N GLU A 257 -5.99 16.02 7.31
CA GLU A 257 -5.36 14.82 7.87
C GLU A 257 -5.90 13.53 7.24
N THR A 258 -7.22 13.42 7.04
CA THR A 258 -7.83 12.31 6.30
C THR A 258 -7.32 12.25 4.86
N ASP A 259 -7.28 13.40 4.16
CA ASP A 259 -6.74 13.49 2.80
C ASP A 259 -5.26 13.06 2.77
N SER A 260 -4.48 13.38 3.82
CA SER A 260 -3.07 12.94 3.95
C SER A 260 -2.95 11.42 3.97
N VAL A 261 -3.77 10.74 4.78
CA VAL A 261 -3.73 9.29 4.90
C VAL A 261 -4.08 8.64 3.56
N LEU A 262 -5.16 9.11 2.94
CA LEU A 262 -5.65 8.57 1.67
C LEU A 262 -4.67 8.79 0.51
N MET A 263 -4.03 9.97 0.46
CA MET A 263 -3.00 10.27 -0.54
C MET A 263 -1.84 9.28 -0.43
N TRP A 264 -1.29 9.06 0.76
CA TRP A 264 -0.16 8.16 0.95
C TRP A 264 -0.50 6.69 0.67
N GLN A 265 -1.70 6.25 1.05
CA GLN A 265 -2.20 4.92 0.71
C GLN A 265 -2.34 4.74 -0.81
N ALA A 266 -2.81 5.76 -1.52
CA ALA A 266 -2.92 5.74 -2.98
C ALA A 266 -1.54 5.73 -3.66
N ASP A 267 -0.61 6.56 -3.20
CA ASP A 267 0.76 6.60 -3.73
C ASP A 267 1.45 5.25 -3.52
N ALA A 268 1.33 4.63 -2.34
CA ALA A 268 1.84 3.28 -2.09
C ALA A 268 1.28 2.26 -3.09
N ALA A 269 -0.05 2.26 -3.32
CA ALA A 269 -0.69 1.32 -4.25
C ALA A 269 -0.28 1.52 -5.72
N THR A 270 0.17 2.73 -6.07
CA THR A 270 0.62 3.07 -7.43
C THR A 270 2.14 3.10 -7.59
N ALA A 271 2.91 2.89 -6.53
CA ALA A 271 4.37 2.91 -6.59
C ALA A 271 4.92 1.76 -7.46
N GLU A 272 5.80 2.11 -8.39
CA GLU A 272 6.51 1.14 -9.23
C GLU A 272 7.73 0.57 -8.48
N GLN A 273 8.41 1.38 -7.67
CA GLN A 273 9.58 0.98 -6.91
C GLN A 273 9.26 0.47 -5.51
N PRO A 274 9.92 -0.62 -5.06
CA PRO A 274 9.78 -1.12 -3.70
C PRO A 274 10.11 -0.05 -2.64
N ALA A 275 11.20 0.69 -2.81
CA ALA A 275 11.60 1.73 -1.87
C ALA A 275 10.55 2.86 -1.75
N TRP A 276 10.01 3.35 -2.87
CA TRP A 276 8.95 4.37 -2.85
C TRP A 276 7.68 3.85 -2.19
N ARG A 277 7.31 2.61 -2.50
CA ARG A 277 6.14 1.94 -1.94
C ARG A 277 6.21 1.86 -0.42
N VAL A 278 7.33 1.38 0.11
CA VAL A 278 7.54 1.24 1.56
C VAL A 278 7.59 2.61 2.22
N TRP A 279 8.27 3.59 1.61
CA TRP A 279 8.27 4.98 2.08
C TRP A 279 6.84 5.52 2.24
N CYS A 280 5.98 5.32 1.23
CA CYS A 280 4.58 5.75 1.27
C CYS A 280 3.75 5.05 2.34
N ILE A 281 4.00 3.76 2.61
CA ILE A 281 3.32 3.01 3.68
C ILE A 281 3.66 3.60 5.05
N LEU A 282 4.94 3.88 5.29
CA LEU A 282 5.42 4.50 6.53
C LEU A 282 4.88 5.93 6.69
N ALA A 283 4.88 6.72 5.60
CA ALA A 283 4.32 8.07 5.58
C ALA A 283 2.79 8.09 5.82
N GLY A 284 2.06 7.13 5.22
CA GLY A 284 0.63 6.96 5.43
C GLY A 284 0.29 6.56 6.87
N SER A 285 1.14 5.75 7.50
CA SER A 285 0.98 5.33 8.90
C SER A 285 1.32 6.45 9.87
N THR A 286 2.34 7.24 9.57
CA THR A 286 2.66 8.48 10.27
C THR A 286 1.50 9.46 10.18
N ALA A 287 0.89 9.62 9.00
CA ALA A 287 -0.30 10.43 8.81
C ALA A 287 -1.50 9.90 9.60
N ALA A 288 -1.72 8.57 9.60
CA ALA A 288 -2.82 7.95 10.34
C ALA A 288 -2.69 8.21 11.84
N LEU A 289 -1.51 8.00 12.41
CA LEU A 289 -1.23 8.30 13.82
C LEU A 289 -1.39 9.79 14.14
N ARG A 290 -0.87 10.67 13.29
CA ARG A 290 -1.00 12.13 13.43
C ARG A 290 -2.45 12.61 13.36
N SER A 291 -3.32 11.93 12.62
CA SER A 291 -4.74 12.28 12.48
C SER A 291 -5.56 12.02 13.75
N VAL A 292 -5.12 11.10 14.62
CA VAL A 292 -5.90 10.63 15.80
C VAL A 292 -6.38 11.78 16.69
N PRO A 293 -5.53 12.75 17.09
CA PRO A 293 -5.96 13.80 18.01
C PRO A 293 -6.99 14.76 17.39
N VAL A 294 -6.90 15.07 16.09
CA VAL A 294 -7.87 15.96 15.43
C VAL A 294 -9.21 15.26 15.18
N LEU A 295 -9.17 13.96 14.84
CA LEU A 295 -10.38 13.14 14.69
C LEU A 295 -11.09 12.96 16.03
N ALA A 296 -10.33 12.69 17.11
CA ALA A 296 -10.87 12.60 18.45
C ALA A 296 -11.53 13.92 18.90
N ALA A 297 -10.93 15.08 18.58
CA ALA A 297 -11.52 16.38 18.86
C ALA A 297 -12.85 16.62 18.10
N ALA A 298 -13.01 16.01 16.92
CA ALA A 298 -14.26 16.01 16.16
C ALA A 298 -15.29 14.96 16.64
N GLY A 299 -14.91 14.11 17.60
CA GLY A 299 -15.76 13.02 18.07
C GLY A 299 -15.82 11.83 17.11
N THR A 300 -14.82 11.68 16.24
CA THR A 300 -14.74 10.59 15.27
C THR A 300 -13.54 9.67 15.53
N ASP A 301 -13.70 8.37 15.27
CA ASP A 301 -12.62 7.38 15.27
C ASP A 301 -12.04 7.25 13.85
N PRO A 302 -10.71 7.20 13.65
CA PRO A 302 -10.09 6.85 12.38
C PRO A 302 -10.75 5.68 11.62
N ALA A 303 -11.16 4.62 12.32
CA ALA A 303 -11.83 3.48 11.70
C ALA A 303 -13.22 3.86 11.13
N ALA A 304 -13.93 4.80 11.77
CA ALA A 304 -15.24 5.28 11.32
C ALA A 304 -15.16 6.17 10.07
N GLU A 305 -14.02 6.79 9.80
CA GLU A 305 -13.73 7.53 8.55
C GLU A 305 -13.34 6.58 7.39
N GLY A 306 -13.35 5.27 7.61
CA GLY A 306 -13.00 4.28 6.58
C GLY A 306 -11.51 4.25 6.24
N LEU A 307 -10.64 4.85 7.07
CA LEU A 307 -9.19 4.90 6.83
C LEU A 307 -8.54 3.51 6.79
N PHE A 308 -9.17 2.54 7.45
CA PHE A 308 -8.71 1.15 7.55
C PHE A 308 -9.71 0.16 6.94
N ASP A 309 -10.66 0.63 6.13
CA ASP A 309 -11.59 -0.29 5.43
C ASP A 309 -10.78 -1.19 4.50
N LEU A 310 -10.76 -2.49 4.77
CA LEU A 310 -9.95 -3.41 3.98
C LEU A 310 -10.62 -3.76 2.65
N GLY A 311 -11.91 -3.48 2.45
CA GLY A 311 -12.65 -3.90 1.24
C GLY A 311 -12.92 -5.39 1.20
#